data_AF-A0A2H0QG78-F1
#
_entry.id   AF-A0A2H0QG78-F1
#
_cell.length_a   1.000
_cell.length_b   1.000
_cell.length_c   1.000
_cell.angle_alpha   90.00
_cell.angle_beta   90.00
_cell.angle_gamma   90.00
#
_symmetry.space_group_name_H-M   'P 1'
#
loop_
_entity.id
_entity.type
_entity.pdbx_description
1 polymer ?
#
loop_
_entity_poly.entity_id
_entity_poly.type
_entity_poly.pdbx_seq_one_letter_code
_entity_poly.pdbx_strand_id
1 'polypeptide(L)'
;MDLNEINSKLESIAYSKSMAFCYSCYKEAPTGTCKSCHSDDLMRLLPDSGCEYGVDWIVKELIEENLNFVDSEEVFEQMIEDCYEETTQVGFMRLSTVQVMKDQDPIGWDIAKGEYIDGLAEDGQLITFNNGSSYYWIHDVELYIEENLDILEEAC
;
A
#
# COMPACT_ATOMS: atom_id res chain seq x y z
N MET A 1 5.41 -6.06 11.99
CA MET A 1 4.60 -7.24 11.62
C MET A 1 5.22 -7.89 10.40
N ASP A 2 5.07 -9.22 10.22
CA ASP A 2 5.53 -9.84 8.97
C ASP A 2 4.49 -9.68 7.84
N LEU A 3 4.88 -9.91 6.58
CA LEU A 3 4.02 -9.70 5.41
C LEU A 3 2.75 -10.57 5.45
N ASN A 4 2.85 -11.80 5.95
CA ASN A 4 1.69 -12.69 6.04
C ASN A 4 0.72 -12.21 7.12
N GLU A 5 1.25 -11.70 8.23
CA GLU A 5 0.48 -11.09 9.30
C GLU A 5 -0.26 -9.84 8.82
N ILE A 6 0.43 -8.96 8.08
CA ILE A 6 -0.16 -7.76 7.45
C ILE A 6 -1.32 -8.14 6.55
N ASN A 7 -1.10 -9.06 5.61
CA ASN A 7 -2.14 -9.50 4.68
C ASN A 7 -3.36 -10.09 5.42
N SER A 8 -3.13 -10.95 6.42
CA SER A 8 -4.21 -11.55 7.21
C SER A 8 -5.04 -10.53 7.98
N LYS A 9 -4.40 -9.50 8.57
CA LYS A 9 -5.13 -8.43 9.28
C LYS A 9 -5.89 -7.53 8.31
N LEU A 10 -5.32 -7.20 7.15
CA LEU A 10 -6.01 -6.44 6.10
C LEU A 10 -7.22 -7.21 5.54
N GLU A 11 -7.08 -8.52 5.31
CA GLU A 11 -8.21 -9.38 4.94
C GLU A 11 -9.31 -9.35 5.99
N SER A 12 -8.96 -9.41 7.28
CA SER A 12 -9.93 -9.35 8.38
C SER A 12 -10.68 -8.02 8.41
N ILE A 13 -9.98 -6.90 8.19
CA ILE A 13 -10.59 -5.56 8.05
C ILE A 13 -11.49 -5.50 6.80
N ALA A 14 -11.07 -6.07 5.68
CA ALA A 14 -11.89 -6.12 4.48
C ALA A 14 -13.16 -6.99 4.68
N TYR A 15 -13.07 -8.10 5.41
CA TYR A 15 -14.22 -8.92 5.78
C TYR A 15 -15.19 -8.20 6.73
N SER A 16 -14.70 -7.35 7.62
CA SER A 16 -15.58 -6.58 8.52
C SER A 16 -16.27 -5.41 7.82
N LYS A 17 -15.60 -4.77 6.85
CA LYS A 17 -16.16 -3.65 6.06
C LYS A 17 -17.11 -4.09 4.93
N SER A 18 -17.05 -5.34 4.51
CA SER A 18 -17.92 -5.88 3.44
C SER A 18 -19.02 -6.78 3.98
N MET A 19 -19.97 -7.14 3.11
CA MET A 19 -21.05 -8.07 3.43
C MET A 19 -21.08 -9.25 2.46
N ALA A 20 -21.52 -10.40 2.95
CA ALA A 20 -21.70 -11.57 2.10
C ALA A 20 -22.91 -11.38 1.16
N PHE A 21 -22.72 -11.67 -0.12
CA PHE A 21 -23.70 -11.41 -1.18
C PHE A 21 -23.87 -12.63 -2.08
N CYS A 22 -25.12 -13.03 -2.30
CA CYS A 22 -25.45 -14.10 -3.23
C CYS A 22 -25.64 -13.52 -4.63
N TYR A 23 -24.63 -13.71 -5.49
CA TYR A 23 -24.68 -13.21 -6.86
C TYR A 23 -25.81 -13.85 -7.68
N SER A 24 -26.01 -15.16 -7.56
CA SER A 24 -27.04 -15.92 -8.29
C SER A 24 -28.47 -15.46 -7.99
N CYS A 25 -28.75 -15.05 -6.75
CA CYS A 25 -30.06 -14.51 -6.35
C CYS A 25 -30.09 -12.99 -6.29
N TYR A 26 -28.96 -12.34 -6.55
CA TYR A 26 -28.73 -10.91 -6.45
C TYR A 26 -29.26 -10.29 -5.14
N LYS A 27 -28.88 -10.89 -4.01
CA LYS A 27 -29.36 -10.52 -2.67
C LYS A 27 -28.26 -10.67 -1.63
N GLU A 28 -28.31 -9.80 -0.63
CA GLU A 28 -27.50 -9.91 0.58
C GLU A 28 -27.78 -11.22 1.33
N ALA A 29 -26.71 -11.83 1.82
CA ALA A 29 -26.74 -13.09 2.55
C ALA A 29 -25.90 -12.99 3.84
N PRO A 30 -26.25 -12.08 4.78
CA PRO A 30 -25.47 -11.80 5.98
C PRO A 30 -25.33 -13.01 6.91
N THR A 31 -26.19 -14.02 6.77
CA THR A 31 -26.14 -15.27 7.53
C THR A 31 -25.10 -16.27 7.02
N GLY A 32 -24.30 -15.91 6.00
CA GLY A 32 -23.31 -16.81 5.37
C GLY A 32 -23.93 -17.87 4.45
N THR A 33 -25.24 -17.82 4.22
CA THR A 33 -25.96 -18.68 3.28
C THR A 33 -27.13 -17.91 2.67
N CYS A 34 -27.39 -18.12 1.39
CA CYS A 34 -28.53 -17.50 0.72
C CYS A 34 -29.84 -18.16 1.14
N LYS A 35 -30.80 -17.38 1.66
CA LYS A 35 -32.13 -17.92 2.06
C LYS A 35 -33.00 -18.37 0.88
N SER A 36 -32.67 -17.97 -0.34
CA SER A 36 -33.46 -18.29 -1.54
C SER A 36 -32.97 -19.55 -2.26
N CYS A 37 -31.67 -19.65 -2.53
CA CYS A 37 -31.09 -20.79 -3.24
C CYS A 37 -30.29 -21.75 -2.34
N HIS A 38 -30.13 -21.42 -1.05
CA HIS A 38 -29.33 -22.18 -0.08
C HIS A 38 -27.84 -22.31 -0.40
N SER A 39 -27.35 -21.51 -1.36
CA SER A 39 -25.92 -21.41 -1.67
C SER A 39 -25.14 -20.81 -0.51
N ASP A 40 -24.04 -21.45 -0.14
CA ASP A 40 -22.97 -20.96 0.72
C ASP A 40 -21.81 -20.35 -0.09
N ASP A 41 -21.80 -20.58 -1.40
CA ASP A 41 -20.92 -19.92 -2.36
C ASP A 41 -21.36 -18.45 -2.56
N LEU A 42 -20.79 -17.55 -1.76
CA LEU A 42 -21.15 -16.13 -1.67
C LEU A 42 -19.94 -15.25 -2.03
N MET A 43 -20.21 -14.17 -2.74
CA MET A 43 -19.26 -13.11 -3.02
C MET A 43 -19.22 -12.09 -1.86
N ARG A 44 -18.28 -11.14 -1.93
CA ARG A 44 -18.23 -9.99 -1.04
C ARG A 44 -18.80 -8.77 -1.76
N LEU A 45 -19.62 -8.00 -1.06
CA LEU A 45 -20.18 -6.74 -1.51
C LEU A 45 -19.64 -5.64 -0.60
N LEU A 46 -19.02 -4.63 -1.21
CA LEU A 46 -18.72 -3.35 -0.57
C LEU A 46 -19.71 -2.33 -1.14
N PRO A 47 -20.58 -1.74 -0.30
CA PRO A 47 -21.50 -0.70 -0.77
C PRO A 47 -20.75 0.40 -1.52
N ASP A 48 -21.35 0.90 -2.60
CA ASP A 48 -20.81 1.96 -3.47
C ASP A 48 -19.60 1.60 -4.36
N SER A 49 -18.91 0.49 -4.09
CA SER A 49 -17.80 0.02 -4.95
C SER A 49 -18.20 -1.12 -5.89
N GLY A 50 -18.64 -2.27 -5.35
CA GLY A 50 -18.90 -3.43 -6.19
C GLY A 50 -19.10 -4.75 -5.46
N CYS A 51 -19.22 -5.82 -6.24
CA CYS A 51 -19.37 -7.18 -5.74
C CYS A 51 -18.51 -8.16 -6.54
N GLU A 52 -17.60 -8.86 -5.86
CA GLU A 52 -16.61 -9.77 -6.44
C GLU A 52 -16.25 -10.87 -5.43
N TYR A 53 -15.67 -11.97 -5.92
CA TYR A 53 -15.17 -13.04 -5.06
C TYR A 53 -13.92 -12.63 -4.27
N GLY A 54 -13.83 -13.13 -3.03
CA GLY A 54 -12.71 -12.81 -2.13
C GLY A 54 -12.73 -11.37 -1.61
N VAL A 55 -11.66 -10.99 -0.92
CA VAL A 55 -11.50 -9.66 -0.31
C VAL A 55 -10.30 -8.89 -0.86
N ASP A 56 -9.47 -9.51 -1.70
CA ASP A 56 -8.24 -8.89 -2.24
C ASP A 56 -8.49 -7.55 -2.92
N TRP A 57 -9.60 -7.45 -3.65
CA TRP A 57 -10.01 -6.21 -4.32
C TRP A 57 -10.42 -5.11 -3.33
N ILE A 58 -11.06 -5.47 -2.21
CA ILE A 58 -11.41 -4.53 -1.13
C ILE A 58 -10.14 -4.08 -0.42
N VAL A 59 -9.21 -5.00 -0.12
CA VAL A 59 -7.93 -4.65 0.49
C VAL A 59 -7.19 -3.63 -0.37
N LYS A 60 -7.12 -3.87 -1.68
CA LYS A 60 -6.50 -2.95 -2.63
C LYS A 60 -7.16 -1.57 -2.59
N GLU A 61 -8.49 -1.50 -2.66
CA GLU A 61 -9.24 -0.25 -2.63
C GLU A 61 -9.01 0.51 -1.31
N LEU A 62 -9.05 -0.19 -0.18
CA LEU A 62 -8.79 0.41 1.14
C LEU A 62 -7.39 1.03 1.22
N ILE A 63 -6.37 0.36 0.68
CA ILE A 63 -5.00 0.87 0.66
C ILE A 63 -4.90 2.10 -0.25
N GLU A 64 -5.44 2.02 -1.47
CA GLU A 64 -5.38 3.11 -2.44
C GLU A 64 -6.15 4.37 -1.98
N GLU A 65 -7.23 4.20 -1.20
CA GLU A 65 -8.02 5.32 -0.69
C GLU A 65 -7.47 5.95 0.60
N ASN A 66 -6.82 5.16 1.46
CA ASN A 66 -6.43 5.61 2.80
C ASN A 66 -4.93 5.84 2.97
N LEU A 67 -4.09 5.33 2.07
CA LEU A 67 -2.63 5.46 2.16
C LEU A 67 -2.07 6.21 0.94
N ASN A 68 -0.97 6.92 1.17
CA ASN A 68 -0.22 7.57 0.10
C ASN A 68 0.89 6.64 -0.39
N PHE A 69 1.06 6.56 -1.71
CA PHE A 69 2.21 5.87 -2.27
C PHE A 69 3.50 6.66 -1.98
N VAL A 70 4.61 5.95 -1.88
CA VAL A 70 5.93 6.53 -1.69
C VAL A 70 6.38 7.23 -2.98
N ASP A 71 6.74 8.50 -2.86
CA ASP A 71 7.46 9.20 -3.93
C ASP A 71 8.94 8.77 -3.91
N SER A 72 9.28 7.85 -4.81
CA SER A 72 10.63 7.32 -4.93
C SER A 72 11.68 8.40 -5.24
N GLU A 73 11.27 9.49 -5.90
CA GLU A 73 12.19 10.57 -6.23
C GLU A 73 12.51 11.37 -4.96
N GLU A 74 11.49 11.79 -4.22
CA GLU A 74 11.64 12.55 -2.97
C GLU A 74 12.45 11.77 -1.93
N VAL A 75 12.12 10.48 -1.74
CA VAL A 75 12.82 9.61 -0.79
C VAL A 75 14.29 9.44 -1.14
N PHE A 76 14.62 9.31 -2.43
CA PHE A 76 16.00 9.18 -2.86
C PHE A 76 16.76 10.52 -2.78
N GLU A 77 16.12 11.65 -3.09
CA GLU A 77 16.69 12.98 -2.88
C GLU A 77 17.06 13.19 -1.42
N GLN A 78 16.14 12.89 -0.49
CA GLN A 78 16.37 13.02 0.94
C GLN A 78 17.56 12.17 1.40
N MET A 79 17.68 10.94 0.91
CA MET A 79 18.83 10.09 1.22
C MET A 79 20.16 10.71 0.75
N ILE A 80 20.20 11.31 -0.44
CA ILE A 80 21.37 12.01 -0.94
C ILE A 80 21.69 13.23 -0.07
N GLU A 81 20.69 14.01 0.34
CA GLU A 81 20.88 15.16 1.23
C GLU A 81 21.34 14.76 2.64
N ASP A 82 20.94 13.60 3.13
CA ASP A 82 21.41 13.07 4.41
C ASP A 82 22.86 12.55 4.33
N CYS A 83 23.29 12.10 3.14
CA CYS A 83 24.63 11.56 2.92
C CYS A 83 25.68 12.60 2.50
N TYR A 84 25.25 13.67 1.83
CA TYR A 84 26.13 14.66 1.20
C TYR A 84 25.74 16.09 1.61
N GLU A 85 26.66 17.03 1.47
CA GLU A 85 26.34 18.44 1.70
C GLU A 85 25.27 18.93 0.71
N GLU A 86 24.34 19.78 1.17
CA GLU A 86 23.26 20.37 0.34
C GLU A 86 23.80 21.04 -0.94
N THR A 87 25.00 21.64 -0.86
CA THR A 87 25.62 22.32 -2.00
C THR A 87 27.04 21.82 -2.31
N THR A 88 27.33 21.67 -3.60
CA THR A 88 28.65 21.30 -4.12
C THR A 88 29.32 22.50 -4.81
N GLN A 89 30.62 22.68 -4.59
CA GLN A 89 31.39 23.71 -5.28
C GLN A 89 31.95 23.20 -6.61
N VAL A 90 31.64 23.90 -7.71
CA VAL A 90 32.18 23.65 -9.05
C VAL A 90 32.87 24.91 -9.55
N GLY A 91 34.21 24.93 -9.48
CA GLY A 91 34.99 26.14 -9.77
C GLY A 91 34.62 27.29 -8.82
N PHE A 92 34.01 28.34 -9.36
CA PHE A 92 33.52 29.51 -8.61
C PHE A 92 31.99 29.48 -8.34
N MET A 93 31.31 28.38 -8.68
CA MET A 93 29.87 28.21 -8.48
C MET A 93 29.60 27.34 -7.24
N ARG A 94 28.51 27.64 -6.53
CA ARG A 94 27.90 26.78 -5.52
C ARG A 94 26.53 26.35 -6.02
N LEU A 95 26.33 25.04 -6.16
CA LEU A 95 25.16 24.44 -6.81
C LEU A 95 24.55 23.39 -5.87
N SER A 96 23.26 23.09 -6.00
CA SER A 96 22.63 21.97 -5.29
C SER A 96 23.31 20.65 -5.68
N THR A 97 23.70 19.86 -4.69
CA THR A 97 24.35 18.57 -4.92
C THR A 97 23.43 17.60 -5.66
N VAL A 98 22.17 17.49 -5.21
CA VAL A 98 21.13 16.69 -5.86
C VAL A 98 20.96 17.09 -7.33
N GLN A 99 20.77 18.39 -7.59
CA GLN A 99 20.55 18.86 -8.97
C GLN A 99 21.77 18.60 -9.86
N VAL A 100 22.98 18.79 -9.34
CA VAL A 100 24.21 18.48 -10.08
C VAL A 100 24.27 16.99 -10.43
N MET A 101 23.95 16.09 -9.50
CA MET A 101 23.97 14.65 -9.76
C MET A 101 22.95 14.28 -10.86
N LYS A 102 21.71 14.78 -10.76
CA LYS A 102 20.66 14.57 -11.76
C LYS A 102 21.03 15.08 -13.14
N ASP A 103 21.57 16.30 -13.22
CA ASP A 103 21.87 16.96 -14.49
C ASP A 103 23.09 16.35 -15.19
N GLN A 104 24.08 15.88 -14.43
CA GLN A 104 25.32 15.33 -14.99
C GLN A 104 25.22 13.86 -15.37
N ASP A 105 24.49 13.04 -14.59
CA ASP A 105 24.29 11.62 -14.87
C ASP A 105 22.86 11.16 -14.53
N PRO A 106 21.86 11.51 -15.37
CA PRO A 106 20.47 11.14 -15.13
C PRO A 106 20.26 9.61 -15.20
N ILE A 107 21.06 8.89 -15.99
CA ILE A 107 20.95 7.43 -16.09
C ILE A 107 21.47 6.78 -14.81
N GLY A 108 22.63 7.22 -14.33
CA GLY A 108 23.18 6.76 -13.06
C GLY A 108 22.26 7.09 -11.89
N TRP A 109 21.63 8.28 -11.90
CA TRP A 109 20.61 8.68 -10.93
C TRP A 109 19.43 7.70 -10.89
N ASP A 110 18.82 7.41 -12.04
CA ASP A 110 17.66 6.51 -12.11
C ASP A 110 17.99 5.07 -11.68
N ILE A 111 19.18 4.57 -12.03
CA ILE A 111 19.64 3.24 -11.59
C ILE A 111 19.83 3.23 -10.08
N ALA A 112 20.56 4.20 -9.51
CA ALA A 112 20.84 4.27 -8.08
C ALA A 112 19.57 4.43 -7.25
N LYS A 113 18.60 5.22 -7.74
CA LYS A 113 17.27 5.34 -7.15
C LYS A 113 16.55 3.99 -7.11
N GLY A 114 16.52 3.27 -8.23
CA GLY A 114 15.90 1.94 -8.31
C GLY A 114 16.53 0.97 -7.31
N GLU A 115 17.86 0.87 -7.30
CA GLU A 115 18.59 0.01 -6.36
C GLU A 115 18.34 0.38 -4.90
N TYR A 116 18.22 1.67 -4.59
CA TYR A 116 17.90 2.13 -3.24
C TYR A 116 16.50 1.73 -2.81
N ILE A 117 15.49 1.93 -3.65
CA ILE A 117 14.10 1.54 -3.36
C ILE A 117 13.97 0.02 -3.23
N ASP A 118 14.64 -0.74 -4.09
CA ASP A 118 14.69 -2.20 -4.00
C ASP A 118 15.32 -2.64 -2.67
N GLY A 119 16.41 -1.98 -2.25
CA GLY A 119 17.03 -2.22 -0.94
C GLY A 119 16.08 -1.94 0.24
N LEU A 120 15.34 -0.83 0.20
CA LEU A 120 14.35 -0.53 1.24
C LEU A 120 13.21 -1.57 1.29
N ALA A 121 12.81 -2.12 0.14
CA ALA A 121 11.81 -3.19 0.06
C ALA A 121 12.37 -4.53 0.57
N GLU A 122 13.61 -4.87 0.22
CA GLU A 122 14.29 -6.08 0.73
C GLU A 122 14.49 -6.03 2.25
N ASP A 123 14.80 -4.85 2.80
CA ASP A 123 14.91 -4.60 4.24
C ASP A 123 13.54 -4.57 4.95
N GLY A 124 12.44 -4.70 4.22
CA GLY A 124 11.08 -4.72 4.76
C GLY A 124 10.59 -3.36 5.25
N GLN A 125 11.22 -2.26 4.84
CA GLN A 125 10.75 -0.90 5.16
C GLN A 125 9.63 -0.46 4.20
N LEU A 126 9.67 -0.95 2.97
CA LEU A 126 8.66 -0.74 1.95
C LEU A 126 7.91 -2.03 1.63
N ILE A 127 6.63 -1.90 1.34
CA ILE A 127 5.74 -2.99 0.93
C ILE A 127 5.01 -2.64 -0.35
N THR A 128 4.78 -3.63 -1.21
CA THR A 128 4.01 -3.49 -2.45
C THR A 128 2.87 -4.49 -2.51
N PHE A 129 1.71 -4.04 -2.99
CA PHE A 129 0.51 -4.86 -3.19
C PHE A 129 0.20 -5.08 -4.68
N ASN A 130 0.99 -4.49 -5.56
CA ASN A 130 0.77 -4.46 -7.01
C ASN A 130 2.03 -4.88 -7.79
N ASN A 131 2.80 -5.82 -7.22
CA ASN A 131 3.98 -6.41 -7.85
C ASN A 131 5.05 -5.38 -8.23
N GLY A 132 5.28 -4.39 -7.35
CA GLY A 132 6.34 -3.40 -7.49
C GLY A 132 5.97 -2.14 -8.27
N SER A 133 4.71 -1.95 -8.70
CA SER A 133 4.34 -0.69 -9.37
C SER A 133 4.12 0.47 -8.41
N SER A 134 3.82 0.19 -7.14
CA SER A 134 3.72 1.20 -6.08
C SER A 134 4.20 0.61 -4.76
N TYR A 135 4.87 1.45 -3.99
CA TYR A 135 5.40 1.11 -2.67
C TYR A 135 4.69 1.96 -1.62
N TYR A 136 4.54 1.39 -0.44
CA TYR A 136 3.98 2.02 0.75
C TYR A 136 4.97 1.82 1.90
N TRP A 137 5.04 2.79 2.82
CA TRP A 137 5.80 2.60 4.05
C TRP A 137 5.11 1.56 4.91
N ILE A 138 5.90 0.59 5.41
CA ILE A 138 5.35 -0.46 6.27
C ILE A 138 4.69 0.12 7.53
N HIS A 139 5.27 1.18 8.10
CA HIS A 139 4.73 1.81 9.31
C HIS A 139 3.36 2.46 9.08
N ASP A 140 3.10 3.01 7.88
CA ASP A 140 1.81 3.62 7.56
C ASP A 140 0.73 2.54 7.40
N VAL A 141 1.10 1.40 6.81
CA VAL A 141 0.22 0.23 6.72
C VAL A 141 -0.07 -0.34 8.11
N GLU A 142 0.94 -0.47 8.96
CA GLU A 142 0.78 -0.96 10.34
C GLU A 142 -0.13 -0.04 11.15
N LEU A 143 0.08 1.29 11.07
CA LEU A 143 -0.75 2.27 11.74
C LEU A 143 -2.21 2.22 11.25
N TYR A 144 -2.43 2.12 9.94
CA TYR A 144 -3.77 1.94 9.39
C TYR A 144 -4.45 0.66 9.91
N ILE A 145 -3.70 -0.44 10.03
CA ILE A 145 -4.22 -1.70 10.57
C ILE A 145 -4.61 -1.53 12.04
N GLU A 146 -3.76 -0.93 12.87
CA GLU A 146 -4.02 -0.69 14.29
C GLU A 146 -5.29 0.16 14.48
N GLU A 147 -5.39 1.29 13.77
CA GLU A 147 -6.55 2.18 13.85
C GLU A 147 -7.87 1.49 13.45
N ASN A 148 -7.83 0.56 12.49
CA ASN A 148 -9.03 -0.14 12.02
C ASN A 148 -9.37 -1.40 12.84
N LEU A 149 -8.42 -1.96 13.58
CA LEU A 149 -8.67 -3.08 14.49
C LEU A 149 -9.29 -2.60 15.80
N ASP A 150 -8.83 -1.47 16.34
CA ASP A 150 -9.41 -0.89 17.56
C ASP A 150 -10.90 -0.59 17.39
N ILE A 151 -11.31 -0.13 16.20
CA ILE A 151 -12.72 0.09 15.85
C ILE A 151 -13.53 -1.22 15.90
N LEU A 152 -12.93 -2.37 15.58
CA LEU A 152 -13.59 -3.67 15.62
C LEU A 152 -13.70 -4.21 17.05
N GLU A 153 -12.75 -3.90 17.91
CA GLU A 153 -12.79 -4.29 19.33
C GLU A 153 -13.75 -3.41 20.15
N GLU A 154 -13.87 -2.11 19.84
CA GLU A 154 -14.82 -1.20 20.49
C GLU A 154 -16.28 -1.41 20.06
N ALA A 155 -16.51 -2.05 18.91
CA ALA A 155 -17.85 -2.33 18.38
C ALA A 155 -18.51 -3.61 18.96
N CYS A 156 -17.83 -4.31 19.88
CA CYS A 156 -18.24 -5.60 20.46
C CYS A 156 -18.83 -5.45 21.88
#